data_AF-A0A4V6D496-F1
#
_entry.id   AF-A0A4V6D496-F1
#
_cell.length_a   1.000
_cell.length_b   1.000
_cell.length_c   1.000
_cell.angle_alpha   90.00
_cell.angle_beta   90.00
_cell.angle_gamma   90.00
#
_symmetry.space_group_name_H-M   'P 1'
#
loop_
_entity.id
_entity.type
_entity.pdbx_description
1 polymer ?
#
loop_
_entity_poly.entity_id
_entity_poly.type
_entity_poly.pdbx_seq_one_letter_code
_entity_poly.pdbx_strand_id
1 'polypeptide(L)'
;MGVSTLETILIDDAEYLHGSDDGPPRKTSEDIIQSRAQNGFACREIPVKETKKVFRSEDENGYKMVNQYVHLGKIGSGSYGKVVLYRNIKDGKLYAVKVLNKPYMMKIRVVRSETAMTDVLREVSIMKMLNHPNIVNLVEVIDDPNIDKFYMVLEYVEGKMVCDNGLEEATARNYLRDIISGLMYLHSHNVIHGDIKPDNLLVTSTGNVKIGDFSVSQVFEDDDDMLWRSPGTPVFTAPECCQGSAYHGRASDTWAVGVTLYCMISGQYPFLGDTLQETYDKIANDPVQIPDDMNPQLADLLQRLLCKDPGDRITLQAAAEHPWVAGDKGPVPEFFCRCGFGRRKRNDFREEVQ
;
A
#
# COMPACT_ATOMS: atom_id res chain seq x y z
N MET A 1 6.26 -16.23 -19.43
CA MET A 1 5.63 -15.25 -20.35
C MET A 1 4.25 -14.95 -19.79
N GLY A 2 3.90 -13.67 -19.63
CA GLY A 2 2.73 -13.19 -18.85
C GLY A 2 3.12 -13.04 -17.38
N VAL A 3 3.21 -11.84 -16.78
CA VAL A 3 2.12 -10.89 -16.47
C VAL A 3 2.51 -9.42 -16.75
N SER A 4 3.49 -9.16 -17.62
CA SER A 4 4.00 -7.81 -17.93
C SER A 4 3.02 -6.90 -18.73
N THR A 5 1.78 -7.30 -18.97
CA THR A 5 0.85 -6.59 -19.89
C THR A 5 -0.52 -6.27 -19.29
N LEU A 6 -0.68 -6.31 -17.97
CA LEU A 6 -1.93 -5.87 -17.30
C LEU A 6 -1.74 -4.59 -16.47
N GLU A 7 -0.64 -3.86 -16.66
CA GLU A 7 -0.54 -2.48 -16.19
C GLU A 7 -1.18 -1.55 -17.21
N THR A 8 -2.26 -0.89 -16.80
CA THR A 8 -3.06 0.12 -17.53
C THR A 8 -4.29 -0.44 -18.27
N ILE A 9 -5.33 -0.77 -17.51
CA ILE A 9 -6.70 -0.62 -18.00
C ILE A 9 -7.20 0.72 -17.45
N LEU A 10 -7.24 1.72 -18.32
CA LEU A 10 -8.12 2.87 -18.15
C LEU A 10 -9.55 2.32 -18.15
N ILE A 11 -10.24 2.40 -17.01
CA ILE A 11 -11.67 2.07 -16.95
C ILE A 11 -12.40 3.23 -17.61
N ASP A 12 -12.91 2.96 -18.82
CA ASP A 12 -13.87 3.79 -19.54
C ASP A 12 -15.17 3.94 -18.75
N ASP A 13 -15.81 5.08 -18.97
CA ASP A 13 -16.94 5.66 -18.29
C ASP A 13 -18.10 4.70 -17.98
N ALA A 14 -18.38 4.50 -16.69
CA ALA A 14 -19.73 4.23 -16.22
C ALA A 14 -20.36 5.57 -15.81
N GLU A 15 -21.42 5.98 -16.50
CA GLU A 15 -22.27 7.10 -16.13
C GLU A 15 -22.85 6.86 -14.72
N TYR A 16 -22.25 7.49 -13.71
CA TYR A 16 -22.82 7.49 -12.37
C TYR A 16 -24.04 8.41 -12.33
N LEU A 17 -25.22 7.80 -12.25
CA LEU A 17 -26.42 8.44 -11.72
C LEU A 17 -26.11 8.89 -10.29
N HIS A 18 -26.02 10.20 -10.10
CA HIS A 18 -26.02 10.81 -8.78
C HIS A 18 -27.36 10.48 -8.09
N GLY A 19 -27.33 9.50 -7.17
CA GLY A 19 -28.26 9.51 -6.06
C GLY A 19 -28.01 10.79 -5.26
N SER A 20 -29.06 11.56 -5.02
CA SER A 20 -29.03 12.77 -4.20
C SER A 20 -28.60 12.44 -2.77
N ASP A 21 -27.30 12.60 -2.48
CA ASP A 21 -26.74 12.54 -1.13
C ASP A 21 -26.87 13.94 -0.50
N ASP A 22 -27.94 14.15 0.28
CA ASP A 22 -28.24 15.39 1.03
C ASP A 22 -27.39 15.53 2.32
N GLY A 23 -26.25 14.82 2.40
CA GLY A 23 -25.28 14.93 3.48
C GLY A 23 -24.32 16.12 3.31
N PRO A 24 -23.71 16.65 4.38
CA PRO A 24 -22.59 17.57 4.25
C PRO A 24 -21.46 16.89 3.44
N PRO A 25 -20.73 17.63 2.58
CA PRO A 25 -19.69 17.05 1.75
C PRO A 25 -18.64 16.35 2.61
N ARG A 26 -18.39 15.06 2.35
CA ARG A 26 -17.30 14.30 3.00
C ARG A 26 -15.96 15.02 2.74
N LYS A 27 -15.13 15.17 3.78
CA LYS A 27 -13.80 15.77 3.62
C LYS A 27 -12.92 14.92 2.70
N THR A 28 -12.11 15.59 1.89
CA THR A 28 -11.16 14.91 1.00
C THR A 28 -9.97 14.36 1.78
N SER A 29 -9.30 13.33 1.28
CA SER A 29 -8.06 12.81 1.91
C SER A 29 -7.07 13.93 2.24
N GLU A 30 -6.96 14.95 1.37
CA GLU A 30 -6.10 16.11 1.54
C GLU A 30 -6.48 16.97 2.76
N ASP A 31 -7.76 17.27 2.94
CA ASP A 31 -8.28 18.05 4.08
C ASP A 31 -7.98 17.34 5.40
N ILE A 32 -8.16 16.02 5.42
CA ILE A 32 -7.96 15.16 6.58
C ILE A 32 -6.49 15.16 6.99
N ILE A 33 -5.60 14.96 6.01
CA ILE A 33 -4.17 14.94 6.27
C ILE A 33 -3.68 16.32 6.73
N GLN A 34 -4.18 17.41 6.14
CA GLN A 34 -3.83 18.77 6.57
C GLN A 34 -4.28 19.05 8.00
N SER A 35 -5.53 18.68 8.35
CA SER A 35 -6.05 18.78 9.72
C SER A 35 -5.20 17.95 10.69
N ARG A 36 -4.84 16.73 10.32
CA ARG A 36 -3.98 15.87 11.15
C ARG A 36 -2.60 16.48 11.40
N ALA A 37 -1.97 17.02 10.35
CA ALA A 37 -0.68 17.69 10.46
C ALA A 37 -0.74 18.93 11.37
N GLN A 38 -1.79 19.75 11.25
CA GLN A 38 -2.00 20.94 12.11
C GLN A 38 -2.21 20.56 13.58
N ASN A 39 -2.85 19.43 13.84
CA ASN A 39 -3.12 18.92 15.18
C ASN A 39 -1.98 18.04 15.75
N GLY A 40 -0.83 17.98 15.08
CA GLY A 40 0.35 17.24 15.55
C GLY A 40 0.25 15.72 15.40
N PHE A 41 -0.66 15.20 14.57
CA PHE A 41 -0.83 13.77 14.34
C PHE A 41 0.19 13.22 13.33
N ALA A 42 1.47 13.16 13.72
CA ALA A 42 2.53 12.48 12.98
C ALA A 42 3.26 11.47 13.86
N CYS A 43 3.49 10.25 13.37
CA CYS A 43 4.22 9.21 14.11
C CYS A 43 5.75 9.35 14.03
N ARG A 44 6.25 10.32 13.25
CA ARG A 44 7.67 10.55 12.99
C ARG A 44 8.27 11.48 14.03
N GLU A 45 9.43 11.10 14.58
CA GLU A 45 10.25 12.00 15.38
C GLU A 45 10.92 13.08 14.51
N ILE A 46 11.40 12.66 13.33
CA ILE A 46 12.08 13.53 12.38
C ILE A 46 11.15 13.74 11.17
N PRO A 47 10.71 14.98 10.91
CA PRO A 47 9.91 15.29 9.73
C PRO A 47 10.61 14.92 8.42
N VAL A 48 9.83 14.61 7.39
CA VAL A 48 10.35 14.45 6.03
C VAL A 48 11.00 15.76 5.59
N LYS A 49 12.22 15.67 5.05
CA LYS A 49 12.92 16.85 4.54
C LYS A 49 12.19 17.40 3.30
N GLU A 50 11.95 18.71 3.26
CA GLU A 50 11.42 19.38 2.09
C GLU A 50 12.47 20.28 1.45
N THR A 51 12.71 20.09 0.15
CA THR A 51 13.68 20.88 -0.61
C THR A 51 12.99 21.55 -1.78
N LYS A 52 13.06 22.89 -1.84
CA LYS A 52 12.40 23.72 -2.87
C LYS A 52 13.33 24.19 -3.99
N LYS A 53 14.60 23.77 -3.99
CA LYS A 53 15.59 24.10 -5.03
C LYS A 53 16.36 22.87 -5.47
N VAL A 54 16.49 22.69 -6.78
CA VAL A 54 17.27 21.61 -7.37
C VAL A 54 18.56 22.15 -7.97
N PHE A 55 19.67 21.56 -7.54
CA PHE A 55 21.00 21.77 -8.10
C PHE A 55 21.42 20.51 -8.86
N ARG A 56 21.74 20.66 -10.15
CA ARG A 56 22.29 19.58 -10.97
C ARG A 56 23.78 19.78 -11.13
N SER A 57 24.55 18.72 -10.93
CA SER A 57 26.02 18.72 -11.01
C SER A 57 26.52 17.32 -11.42
N GLU A 58 27.83 17.12 -11.42
CA GLU A 58 28.48 15.83 -11.59
C GLU A 58 29.46 15.59 -10.43
N ASP A 59 29.63 14.33 -10.03
CA ASP A 59 30.65 13.96 -9.04
C ASP A 59 32.05 13.88 -9.69
N GLU A 60 33.06 13.56 -8.87
CA GLU A 60 34.46 13.45 -9.32
C GLU A 60 34.68 12.39 -10.41
N ASN A 61 33.74 11.44 -10.57
CA ASN A 61 33.79 10.38 -11.57
C ASN A 61 32.88 10.67 -12.78
N GLY A 62 32.27 11.86 -12.85
CA GLY A 62 31.36 12.25 -13.93
C GLY A 62 29.93 11.71 -13.78
N TYR A 63 29.56 11.15 -12.62
CA TYR A 63 28.17 10.71 -12.40
C TYR A 63 27.27 11.90 -12.12
N LYS A 64 26.14 11.96 -12.82
CA LYS A 64 25.13 13.02 -12.65
C LYS A 64 24.58 13.04 -11.23
N MET A 65 24.41 14.23 -10.68
CA MET A 65 23.89 14.47 -9.34
C MET A 65 22.64 15.33 -9.35
N VAL A 66 21.76 15.06 -8.39
CA VAL A 66 20.66 15.95 -7.98
C VAL A 66 20.87 16.27 -6.51
N ASN A 67 21.19 17.53 -6.20
CA ASN A 67 21.63 17.97 -4.88
C ASN A 67 22.77 17.07 -4.35
N GLN A 68 22.57 16.40 -3.21
CA GLN A 68 23.55 15.48 -2.60
C GLN A 68 23.48 14.03 -3.13
N TYR A 69 22.61 13.74 -4.08
CA TYR A 69 22.32 12.39 -4.53
C TYR A 69 23.02 12.10 -5.86
N VAL A 70 23.92 11.13 -5.88
CA VAL A 70 24.62 10.61 -7.07
C VAL A 70 23.77 9.56 -7.77
N HIS A 71 23.50 9.73 -9.06
CA HIS A 71 22.70 8.81 -9.87
C HIS A 71 23.47 7.53 -10.16
N LEU A 72 22.93 6.37 -9.75
CA LEU A 72 23.57 5.07 -10.00
C LEU A 72 22.91 4.27 -11.13
N GLY A 73 21.58 4.33 -11.27
CA GLY A 73 20.90 3.59 -12.35
C GLY A 73 19.40 3.46 -12.15
N LYS A 74 18.66 3.20 -13.23
CA LYS A 74 17.21 2.93 -13.17
C LYS A 74 16.98 1.55 -12.55
N ILE A 75 16.10 1.47 -11.55
CA ILE A 75 15.71 0.21 -10.88
C ILE A 75 14.23 -0.15 -11.08
N GLY A 76 13.42 0.77 -11.61
CA GLY A 76 12.02 0.51 -11.90
C GLY A 76 11.37 1.59 -12.77
N SER A 77 10.17 1.28 -13.24
CA SER A 77 9.25 2.23 -13.85
C SER A 77 8.03 2.35 -12.93
N GLY A 78 7.36 3.50 -12.92
CA GLY A 78 6.04 3.64 -12.30
C GLY A 78 5.12 4.42 -13.24
N SER A 79 3.83 4.49 -12.91
CA SER A 79 2.77 5.03 -13.78
C SER A 79 3.07 6.42 -14.36
N TYR A 80 3.77 7.27 -13.61
CA TYR A 80 4.05 8.65 -14.01
C TYR A 80 5.55 8.99 -14.09
N GLY A 81 6.41 7.98 -14.06
CA GLY A 81 7.85 8.23 -14.03
C GLY A 81 8.72 6.99 -13.90
N LYS A 82 9.89 7.19 -13.29
CA LYS A 82 10.89 6.13 -13.10
C LYS A 82 11.39 6.10 -11.67
N VAL A 83 11.75 4.92 -11.20
CA VAL A 83 12.45 4.73 -9.92
C VAL A 83 13.92 4.50 -10.23
N VAL A 84 14.78 5.27 -9.59
CA VAL A 84 16.21 5.31 -9.85
C VAL A 84 16.95 5.17 -8.53
N LEU A 85 17.99 4.35 -8.52
CA LEU A 85 18.89 4.21 -7.38
C LEU A 85 19.85 5.40 -7.33
N TYR A 86 19.93 6.02 -6.17
CA TYR A 86 20.89 7.09 -5.87
C TYR A 86 21.70 6.75 -4.62
N ARG A 87 22.92 7.29 -4.54
CA ARG A 87 23.72 7.30 -3.31
C ARG A 87 23.83 8.72 -2.77
N ASN A 88 23.55 8.93 -1.49
CA ASN A 88 23.78 10.22 -0.86
C ASN A 88 25.24 10.35 -0.43
N ILE A 89 25.93 11.42 -0.85
CA ILE A 89 27.33 11.64 -0.51
C ILE A 89 27.57 11.95 0.98
N LYS A 90 26.53 12.38 1.70
CA LYS A 90 26.67 12.82 3.10
C LYS A 90 26.70 11.65 4.09
N ASP A 91 25.94 10.59 3.82
CA ASP A 91 25.82 9.43 4.70
C ASP A 91 26.25 8.11 4.03
N GLY A 92 26.56 8.14 2.72
CA GLY A 92 26.95 6.97 1.94
C GLY A 92 25.81 6.00 1.63
N LYS A 93 24.57 6.28 2.07
CA LYS A 93 23.43 5.36 1.95
C LYS A 93 22.82 5.39 0.56
N LEU A 94 22.20 4.28 0.20
CA LEU A 94 21.42 4.11 -1.02
C LEU A 94 19.97 4.55 -0.79
N TYR A 95 19.37 5.14 -1.82
CA TYR A 95 18.00 5.63 -1.84
C TYR A 95 17.30 5.26 -3.15
N ALA A 96 16.04 4.88 -3.06
CA ALA A 96 15.17 4.74 -4.22
C ALA A 96 14.48 6.08 -4.48
N VAL A 97 14.72 6.70 -5.63
CA VAL A 97 14.16 8.02 -5.96
C VAL A 97 13.11 7.86 -7.06
N LYS A 98 11.84 8.12 -6.73
CA LYS A 98 10.74 8.23 -7.70
C LYS A 98 10.85 9.59 -8.38
N VAL A 99 11.20 9.59 -9.67
CA VAL A 99 11.37 10.79 -10.50
C VAL A 99 10.16 10.96 -11.40
N LEU A 100 9.34 11.97 -11.11
CA LEU A 100 8.04 12.20 -11.74
C LEU A 100 8.05 13.46 -12.62
N ASN A 101 7.13 13.53 -13.59
CA ASN A 101 6.99 14.66 -14.52
C ASN A 101 5.74 15.49 -14.19
N LYS A 102 5.91 16.71 -13.66
CA LYS A 102 4.83 17.58 -13.19
C LYS A 102 3.86 17.99 -14.32
N PRO A 103 4.32 18.57 -15.46
CA PRO A 103 3.41 18.91 -16.56
C PRO A 103 2.60 17.74 -17.10
N TYR A 104 3.20 16.54 -17.14
CA TYR A 104 2.51 15.33 -17.59
C TYR A 104 1.40 14.93 -16.60
N MET A 105 1.71 14.87 -15.30
CA MET A 105 0.74 14.48 -14.27
C MET A 105 -0.41 15.49 -14.11
N MET A 106 -0.16 16.78 -14.31
CA MET A 106 -1.22 17.80 -14.29
C MET A 106 -2.22 17.65 -15.43
N LYS A 107 -1.85 16.99 -16.54
CA LYS A 107 -2.74 16.75 -17.70
C LYS A 107 -3.57 15.49 -17.56
N ILE A 108 -3.10 14.50 -16.80
CA ILE A 108 -3.81 13.24 -16.59
C ILE A 108 -4.90 13.47 -15.55
N ARG A 109 -6.15 13.32 -15.96
CA ARG A 109 -7.32 13.33 -15.08
C ARG A 109 -7.55 11.92 -14.54
N VAL A 110 -7.77 11.82 -13.24
CA VAL A 110 -8.11 10.56 -12.54
C VAL A 110 -9.60 10.52 -12.27
N VAL A 111 -10.16 11.66 -11.86
CA VAL A 111 -11.59 11.98 -11.85
C VAL A 111 -11.80 13.40 -12.38
N ARG A 112 -13.05 13.82 -12.59
CA ARG A 112 -13.38 15.16 -13.13
C ARG A 112 -12.66 16.30 -12.39
N SER A 113 -12.46 16.18 -11.07
CA SER A 113 -11.84 17.19 -10.21
C SER A 113 -10.36 16.95 -9.89
N GLU A 114 -9.80 15.76 -10.10
CA GLU A 114 -8.46 15.39 -9.61
C GLU A 114 -7.51 14.98 -10.74
N THR A 115 -6.22 15.21 -10.51
CA THR A 115 -5.14 14.89 -11.45
C THR A 115 -4.23 13.83 -10.86
N ALA A 116 -3.41 13.18 -11.69
CA ALA A 116 -2.35 12.29 -11.21
C ALA A 116 -1.38 13.00 -10.24
N MET A 117 -1.23 14.33 -10.35
CA MET A 117 -0.44 15.12 -9.39
C MET A 117 -1.11 15.17 -8.02
N THR A 118 -2.44 15.22 -7.97
CA THR A 118 -3.21 15.18 -6.72
C THR A 118 -2.94 13.88 -5.97
N ASP A 119 -2.99 12.73 -6.67
CA ASP A 119 -2.68 11.42 -6.08
C ASP A 119 -1.26 11.35 -5.53
N VAL A 120 -0.27 11.88 -6.26
CA VAL A 120 1.13 11.92 -5.79
C VAL A 120 1.29 12.80 -4.56
N LEU A 121 0.58 13.92 -4.48
CA LEU A 121 0.60 14.78 -3.29
C LEU A 121 -0.08 14.10 -2.10
N ARG A 122 -1.13 13.31 -2.33
CA ARG A 122 -1.75 12.46 -1.32
C ARG A 122 -0.79 11.37 -0.82
N GLU A 123 -0.13 10.66 -1.73
CA GLU A 123 0.92 9.68 -1.44
C GLU A 123 1.98 10.28 -0.50
N VAL A 124 2.53 11.44 -0.88
CA VAL A 124 3.51 12.17 -0.06
C VAL A 124 2.95 12.53 1.32
N SER A 125 1.71 12.99 1.38
CA SER A 125 1.08 13.46 2.61
C SER A 125 0.80 12.31 3.58
N ILE A 126 0.38 11.14 3.07
CA ILE A 126 0.29 9.89 3.82
C ILE A 126 1.65 9.52 4.40
N MET A 127 2.68 9.39 3.55
CA MET A 127 4.02 8.96 3.96
C MET A 127 4.71 9.92 4.94
N LYS A 128 4.34 11.21 4.93
CA LYS A 128 4.82 12.20 5.91
C LYS A 128 4.33 11.94 7.33
N MET A 129 3.19 11.28 7.51
CA MET A 129 2.63 10.98 8.83
C MET A 129 3.12 9.64 9.39
N LEU A 130 3.48 8.69 8.51
CA LEU A 130 3.78 7.30 8.87
C LEU A 130 5.24 7.10 9.29
N ASN A 131 5.43 6.18 10.23
CA ASN A 131 6.73 5.69 10.69
C ASN A 131 6.58 4.28 11.26
N HIS A 132 6.98 3.25 10.50
CA HIS A 132 6.84 1.85 10.89
C HIS A 132 7.98 1.02 10.29
N PRO A 133 8.51 0.01 11.01
CA PRO A 133 9.58 -0.86 10.48
C PRO A 133 9.18 -1.58 9.18
N ASN A 134 7.91 -1.98 9.06
CA ASN A 134 7.35 -2.67 7.88
C ASN A 134 6.68 -1.75 6.86
N ILE A 135 7.01 -0.46 6.84
CA ILE A 135 6.58 0.50 5.81
C ILE A 135 7.82 1.18 5.22
N VAL A 136 7.84 1.36 3.89
CA VAL A 136 8.89 2.09 3.20
C VAL A 136 8.85 3.56 3.62
N ASN A 137 9.98 4.06 4.11
CA ASN A 137 10.10 5.41 4.61
C ASN A 137 10.36 6.46 3.51
N LEU A 138 9.55 7.51 3.47
CA LEU A 138 9.84 8.73 2.71
C LEU A 138 10.86 9.58 3.45
N VAL A 139 11.98 9.92 2.82
CA VAL A 139 13.12 10.61 3.44
C VAL A 139 13.13 12.09 3.09
N GLU A 140 12.95 12.41 1.82
CA GLU A 140 12.98 13.78 1.31
C GLU A 140 12.01 13.95 0.13
N VAL A 141 11.34 15.10 0.07
CA VAL A 141 10.57 15.56 -1.08
C VAL A 141 11.30 16.75 -1.70
N ILE A 142 11.66 16.63 -2.98
CA ILE A 142 12.30 17.70 -3.72
C ILE A 142 11.33 18.21 -4.78
N ASP A 143 10.83 19.41 -4.56
CA ASP A 143 9.85 20.07 -5.42
C ASP A 143 10.25 21.52 -5.65
N ASP A 144 11.03 21.75 -6.71
CA ASP A 144 11.41 23.09 -7.15
C ASP A 144 10.36 23.61 -8.16
N PRO A 145 9.69 24.74 -7.88
CA PRO A 145 8.63 25.25 -8.75
C PRO A 145 9.13 25.64 -10.15
N ASN A 146 10.43 25.82 -10.35
CA ASN A 146 11.02 26.26 -11.61
C ASN A 146 11.45 25.10 -12.53
N ILE A 147 11.25 23.85 -12.10
CA ILE A 147 11.59 22.68 -12.91
C ILE A 147 10.37 21.76 -13.09
N ASP A 148 10.36 20.99 -14.16
CA ASP A 148 9.27 20.04 -14.47
C ASP A 148 9.33 18.73 -13.68
N LYS A 149 10.39 18.50 -12.89
CA LYS A 149 10.60 17.26 -12.15
C LYS A 149 10.19 17.38 -10.69
N PHE A 150 9.54 16.33 -10.20
CA PHE A 150 9.23 16.12 -8.79
C PHE A 150 9.95 14.86 -8.32
N TYR A 151 10.57 14.90 -7.14
CA TYR A 151 11.36 13.78 -6.63
C TYR A 151 10.86 13.37 -5.24
N MET A 152 10.58 12.07 -5.09
CA MET A 152 10.39 11.44 -3.79
C MET A 152 11.60 10.57 -3.50
N VAL A 153 12.37 10.93 -2.48
CA VAL A 153 13.53 10.16 -2.01
C VAL A 153 13.04 9.19 -0.94
N LEU A 154 13.03 7.91 -1.24
CA LEU A 154 12.59 6.82 -0.38
C LEU A 154 13.80 6.05 0.14
N GLU A 155 13.67 5.41 1.30
CA GLU A 155 14.65 4.40 1.69
C GLU A 155 14.76 3.31 0.62
N TYR A 156 15.97 2.85 0.35
CA TYR A 156 16.19 1.73 -0.56
C TYR A 156 16.05 0.41 0.20
N VAL A 157 15.30 -0.53 -0.38
CA VAL A 157 15.17 -1.91 0.08
C VAL A 157 15.67 -2.81 -1.04
N GLU A 158 16.54 -3.77 -0.71
CA GLU A 158 17.36 -4.47 -1.69
C GLU A 158 16.58 -5.48 -2.54
N GLY A 159 15.64 -6.19 -1.92
CA GLY A 159 14.84 -7.24 -2.54
C GLY A 159 13.40 -6.81 -2.81
N LYS A 160 12.78 -7.53 -3.75
CA LYS A 160 11.33 -7.57 -3.93
C LYS A 160 10.82 -8.92 -3.48
N MET A 161 9.56 -8.98 -3.04
CA MET A 161 8.90 -10.25 -2.83
C MET A 161 8.71 -10.95 -4.18
N VAL A 162 9.21 -12.18 -4.27
CA VAL A 162 9.05 -13.05 -5.43
C VAL A 162 8.37 -14.31 -4.95
N CYS A 163 7.24 -14.63 -5.56
CA CYS A 163 6.47 -15.82 -5.21
C CYS A 163 6.67 -16.97 -6.20
N ASP A 164 7.50 -16.78 -7.23
CA ASP A 164 7.73 -17.79 -8.27
C ASP A 164 8.21 -19.12 -7.65
N ASN A 165 7.44 -20.19 -7.87
CA ASN A 165 7.63 -21.54 -7.30
C ASN A 165 7.27 -21.72 -5.82
N GLY A 166 6.65 -20.71 -5.18
CA GLY A 166 6.31 -20.75 -3.77
C GLY A 166 7.52 -20.56 -2.85
N LEU A 167 7.24 -20.14 -1.62
CA LEU A 167 8.19 -19.93 -0.54
C LEU A 167 8.04 -21.05 0.49
N GLU A 168 9.12 -21.31 1.22
CA GLU A 168 9.04 -22.14 2.41
C GLU A 168 8.05 -21.56 3.42
N GLU A 169 7.24 -22.43 4.03
CA GLU A 169 6.17 -22.03 4.95
C GLU A 169 6.67 -21.12 6.09
N ALA A 170 7.87 -21.39 6.63
CA ALA A 170 8.48 -20.58 7.67
C ALA A 170 8.82 -19.15 7.20
N THR A 171 9.28 -19.02 5.96
CA THR A 171 9.58 -17.73 5.33
C THR A 171 8.30 -16.97 5.02
N ALA A 172 7.30 -17.64 4.43
CA ALA A 172 5.99 -17.06 4.18
C ALA A 172 5.30 -16.59 5.47
N ARG A 173 5.43 -17.34 6.57
CA ARG A 173 4.92 -16.94 7.89
C ARG A 173 5.61 -15.67 8.40
N ASN A 174 6.94 -15.58 8.31
CA ASN A 174 7.66 -14.37 8.73
C ASN A 174 7.25 -13.16 7.90
N TYR A 175 7.12 -13.32 6.59
CA TYR A 175 6.67 -12.25 5.69
C TYR A 175 5.24 -11.83 5.99
N LEU A 176 4.33 -12.78 6.20
CA LEU A 176 2.94 -12.47 6.55
C LEU A 176 2.84 -11.68 7.86
N ARG A 177 3.65 -12.03 8.87
CA ARG A 177 3.69 -11.29 10.14
C ARG A 177 4.09 -9.83 9.94
N ASP A 178 5.10 -9.58 9.11
CA ASP A 178 5.55 -8.23 8.78
C ASP A 178 4.49 -7.43 7.99
N ILE A 179 3.80 -8.09 7.05
CA ILE A 179 2.69 -7.50 6.27
C ILE A 179 1.53 -7.12 7.19
N ILE A 180 1.09 -8.05 8.05
CA ILE A 180 0.00 -7.82 9.02
C ILE A 180 0.37 -6.67 9.95
N SER A 181 1.61 -6.63 10.46
CA SER A 181 2.07 -5.56 11.34
C SER A 181 1.99 -4.19 10.65
N GLY A 182 2.50 -4.08 9.42
CA GLY A 182 2.42 -2.85 8.63
C GLY A 182 0.99 -2.41 8.30
N LEU A 183 0.11 -3.33 7.91
CA LEU A 183 -1.28 -3.02 7.58
C LEU A 183 -2.13 -2.66 8.79
N MET A 184 -1.99 -3.37 9.91
CA MET A 184 -2.65 -3.00 11.16
C MET A 184 -2.25 -1.59 11.59
N TYR A 185 -0.98 -1.23 11.41
CA TYR A 185 -0.52 0.13 11.63
C TYR A 185 -1.20 1.13 10.68
N LEU A 186 -1.27 0.87 9.38
CA LEU A 186 -1.99 1.73 8.43
C LEU A 186 -3.46 1.91 8.80
N HIS A 187 -4.17 0.81 9.09
CA HIS A 187 -5.58 0.82 9.45
C HIS A 187 -5.86 1.59 10.74
N SER A 188 -4.93 1.56 11.71
CA SER A 188 -5.01 2.37 12.94
C SER A 188 -4.87 3.88 12.71
N HIS A 189 -4.39 4.28 11.51
CA HIS A 189 -4.37 5.67 11.04
C HIS A 189 -5.48 5.94 10.04
N ASN A 190 -6.47 5.05 9.92
CA ASN A 190 -7.50 5.08 8.87
C ASN A 190 -6.89 5.28 7.47
N VAL A 191 -5.76 4.64 7.21
CA VAL A 191 -5.16 4.58 5.89
C VAL A 191 -5.45 3.20 5.34
N ILE A 192 -6.14 3.14 4.21
CA ILE A 192 -6.36 1.92 3.44
C ILE A 192 -5.30 1.89 2.34
N HIS A 193 -4.58 0.77 2.23
CA HIS A 193 -3.50 0.68 1.24
C HIS A 193 -4.09 0.55 -0.16
N GLY A 194 -4.99 -0.42 -0.37
CA GLY A 194 -5.76 -0.62 -1.60
C GLY A 194 -5.03 -1.31 -2.76
N ASP A 195 -3.79 -1.77 -2.56
CA ASP A 195 -3.00 -2.47 -3.59
C ASP A 195 -1.91 -3.37 -2.96
N ILE A 196 -2.32 -4.20 -2.00
CA ILE A 196 -1.43 -5.16 -1.36
C ILE A 196 -1.19 -6.33 -2.30
N LYS A 197 0.05 -6.47 -2.75
CA LYS A 197 0.50 -7.51 -3.68
C LYS A 197 2.02 -7.67 -3.61
N PRO A 198 2.60 -8.79 -4.07
CA PRO A 198 4.04 -9.03 -4.04
C PRO A 198 4.88 -7.88 -4.63
N ASP A 199 4.46 -7.24 -5.72
CA ASP A 199 5.19 -6.13 -6.34
C ASP A 199 5.41 -4.91 -5.44
N ASN A 200 4.48 -4.69 -4.50
CA ASN A 200 4.50 -3.58 -3.53
C ASN A 200 5.09 -4.00 -2.17
N LEU A 201 5.55 -5.24 -2.04
CA LEU A 201 6.17 -5.78 -0.83
C LEU A 201 7.67 -5.95 -1.08
N LEU A 202 8.47 -5.11 -0.43
CA LEU A 202 9.93 -5.14 -0.55
C LEU A 202 10.53 -5.96 0.58
N VAL A 203 11.58 -6.70 0.30
CA VAL A 203 12.26 -7.58 1.25
C VAL A 203 13.66 -7.04 1.51
N THR A 204 13.93 -6.71 2.77
CA THR A 204 15.25 -6.28 3.22
C THR A 204 16.26 -7.42 3.18
N SER A 205 17.55 -7.10 3.12
CA SER A 205 18.65 -8.08 3.23
C SER A 205 18.61 -8.93 4.52
N THR A 206 17.92 -8.47 5.57
CA THR A 206 17.72 -9.22 6.83
C THR A 206 16.46 -10.10 6.83
N GLY A 207 15.71 -10.14 5.73
CA GLY A 207 14.49 -10.96 5.61
C GLY A 207 13.24 -10.35 6.22
N ASN A 208 13.18 -9.03 6.39
CA ASN A 208 11.97 -8.30 6.80
C ASN A 208 11.24 -7.69 5.61
N VAL A 209 9.90 -7.69 5.67
CA VAL A 209 9.04 -7.08 4.63
C VAL A 209 8.72 -5.63 4.97
N LYS A 210 8.77 -4.78 3.94
CA LYS A 210 8.32 -3.38 3.96
C LYS A 210 7.28 -3.15 2.88
N ILE A 211 6.13 -2.62 3.28
CA ILE A 211 5.04 -2.22 2.38
C ILE A 211 5.42 -0.88 1.72
N GLY A 212 5.37 -0.83 0.39
CA GLY A 212 5.62 0.36 -0.41
C GLY A 212 4.48 0.66 -1.38
N ASP A 213 4.66 1.75 -2.14
CA ASP A 213 3.72 2.29 -3.14
C ASP A 213 2.31 2.63 -2.61
N PHE A 214 2.17 3.88 -2.17
CA PHE A 214 0.92 4.42 -1.62
C PHE A 214 0.09 5.19 -2.67
N SER A 215 0.34 4.97 -3.97
CA SER A 215 -0.21 5.81 -5.03
C SER A 215 -1.74 5.76 -5.14
N VAL A 216 -2.37 4.68 -4.67
CA VAL A 216 -3.82 4.50 -4.67
C VAL A 216 -4.44 4.52 -3.27
N SER A 217 -3.62 4.74 -2.24
CA SER A 217 -4.07 4.72 -0.85
C SER A 217 -5.00 5.88 -0.52
N GLN A 218 -5.93 5.63 0.42
CA GLN A 218 -6.96 6.59 0.83
C GLN A 218 -6.93 6.80 2.34
N VAL A 219 -7.32 7.99 2.79
CA VAL A 219 -7.36 8.38 4.21
C VAL A 219 -8.78 8.76 4.61
N PHE A 220 -9.21 8.30 5.78
CA PHE A 220 -10.56 8.55 6.30
C PHE A 220 -10.53 9.31 7.63
N GLU A 221 -11.51 10.18 7.87
CA GLU A 221 -11.63 10.90 9.16
C GLU A 221 -11.96 9.93 10.28
N ASP A 222 -12.98 9.13 10.03
CA ASP A 222 -13.63 8.30 11.01
C ASP A 222 -13.39 6.82 10.69
N ASP A 223 -14.11 5.91 11.35
CA ASP A 223 -14.00 4.47 11.07
C ASP A 223 -14.85 4.01 9.88
N ASP A 224 -15.59 4.92 9.25
CA ASP A 224 -16.26 4.69 7.97
C ASP A 224 -15.22 4.67 6.84
N ASP A 225 -14.81 3.47 6.46
CA ASP A 225 -13.81 3.17 5.43
C ASP A 225 -14.44 2.80 4.07
N MET A 226 -15.67 3.28 3.81
CA MET A 226 -16.40 2.96 2.59
C MET A 226 -15.77 3.59 1.34
N LEU A 227 -15.46 2.75 0.36
CA LEU A 227 -14.86 3.08 -0.93
C LEU A 227 -15.80 2.70 -2.09
N TRP A 228 -15.71 3.43 -3.21
CA TRP A 228 -16.57 3.20 -4.39
C TRP A 228 -15.81 2.69 -5.62
N ARG A 229 -14.48 2.83 -5.63
CA ARG A 229 -13.62 2.45 -6.77
C ARG A 229 -12.54 1.51 -6.30
N SER A 230 -12.23 0.51 -7.13
CA SER A 230 -11.10 -0.40 -6.91
C SER A 230 -10.06 -0.17 -8.01
N PRO A 231 -8.99 0.62 -7.76
CA PRO A 231 -7.93 0.86 -8.73
C PRO A 231 -6.86 -0.26 -8.76
N GLY A 232 -7.04 -1.31 -7.94
CA GLY A 232 -6.04 -2.36 -7.72
C GLY A 232 -5.89 -3.37 -8.85
N THR A 233 -4.91 -4.25 -8.68
CA THR A 233 -4.62 -5.32 -9.65
C THR A 233 -5.73 -6.39 -9.59
N PRO A 234 -6.38 -6.77 -10.72
CA PRO A 234 -7.61 -7.57 -10.70
C PRO A 234 -7.60 -8.84 -9.86
N VAL A 235 -6.49 -9.60 -9.88
CA VAL A 235 -6.38 -10.87 -9.13
C VAL A 235 -6.35 -10.70 -7.61
N PHE A 236 -6.07 -9.49 -7.11
CA PHE A 236 -6.06 -9.14 -5.69
C PHE A 236 -7.35 -8.43 -5.24
N THR A 237 -8.26 -8.13 -6.18
CA THR A 237 -9.52 -7.44 -5.90
C THR A 237 -10.46 -8.33 -5.10
N ALA A 238 -11.06 -7.78 -4.04
CA ALA A 238 -12.04 -8.48 -3.21
C ALA A 238 -13.39 -8.66 -3.95
N PRO A 239 -14.19 -9.70 -3.64
CA PRO A 239 -15.45 -9.98 -4.34
C PRO A 239 -16.44 -8.82 -4.33
N GLU A 240 -16.55 -8.12 -3.21
CA GLU A 240 -17.43 -6.95 -3.06
C GLU A 240 -17.01 -5.77 -3.93
N CYS A 241 -15.72 -5.66 -4.28
CA CYS A 241 -15.20 -4.62 -5.17
C CYS A 241 -15.52 -4.90 -6.65
N CYS A 242 -15.75 -6.15 -7.03
CA CYS A 242 -16.10 -6.54 -8.41
C CYS A 242 -17.51 -6.08 -8.81
N GLN A 243 -18.38 -5.81 -7.84
CA GLN A 243 -19.80 -5.49 -8.05
C GLN A 243 -20.06 -3.99 -8.26
N GLY A 244 -19.02 -3.15 -8.24
CA GLY A 244 -19.14 -1.69 -8.44
C GLY A 244 -19.92 -0.96 -7.34
N SER A 245 -20.15 -1.63 -6.21
CA SER A 245 -20.85 -1.10 -5.04
C SER A 245 -19.87 -0.55 -4.01
N ALA A 246 -20.38 0.22 -3.05
CA ALA A 246 -19.56 0.70 -1.95
C ALA A 246 -19.08 -0.48 -1.08
N TYR A 247 -17.81 -0.45 -0.65
CA TYR A 247 -17.17 -1.56 0.07
C TYR A 247 -16.26 -1.07 1.20
N HIS A 248 -16.05 -1.93 2.20
CA HIS A 248 -15.16 -1.66 3.33
C HIS A 248 -13.68 -1.86 2.95
N GLY A 249 -12.90 -0.79 2.97
CA GLY A 249 -11.48 -0.81 2.58
C GLY A 249 -10.61 -1.76 3.41
N ARG A 250 -10.83 -1.86 4.73
CA ARG A 250 -10.05 -2.74 5.61
C ARG A 250 -10.28 -4.23 5.29
N ALA A 251 -11.52 -4.59 4.97
CA ALA A 251 -11.88 -5.93 4.56
C ALA A 251 -11.25 -6.27 3.19
N SER A 252 -11.20 -5.30 2.28
CA SER A 252 -10.54 -5.45 0.97
C SER A 252 -9.03 -5.65 1.08
N ASP A 253 -8.33 -4.85 1.90
CA ASP A 253 -6.90 -5.07 2.20
C ASP A 253 -6.64 -6.46 2.80
N THR A 254 -7.54 -6.94 3.67
CA THR A 254 -7.46 -8.27 4.29
C THR A 254 -7.59 -9.38 3.24
N TRP A 255 -8.50 -9.24 2.29
CA TRP A 255 -8.61 -10.17 1.15
C TRP A 255 -7.32 -10.22 0.33
N ALA A 256 -6.75 -9.05 0.01
CA ALA A 256 -5.51 -8.95 -0.73
C ALA A 256 -4.31 -9.60 0.01
N VAL A 257 -4.30 -9.55 1.35
CA VAL A 257 -3.37 -10.34 2.18
C VAL A 257 -3.57 -11.84 2.00
N GLY A 258 -4.81 -12.33 1.93
CA GLY A 258 -5.13 -13.73 1.65
C GLY A 258 -4.61 -14.18 0.28
N VAL A 259 -4.86 -13.40 -0.77
CA VAL A 259 -4.35 -13.67 -2.13
C VAL A 259 -2.83 -13.67 -2.15
N THR A 260 -2.21 -12.71 -1.46
CA THR A 260 -0.75 -12.63 -1.34
C THR A 260 -0.17 -13.84 -0.61
N LEU A 261 -0.78 -14.29 0.49
CA LEU A 261 -0.37 -15.50 1.21
C LEU A 261 -0.49 -16.75 0.33
N TYR A 262 -1.61 -16.89 -0.39
CA TYR A 262 -1.81 -18.01 -1.31
C TYR A 262 -0.70 -18.04 -2.37
N CYS A 263 -0.35 -16.87 -2.93
CA CYS A 263 0.73 -16.72 -3.88
C CYS A 263 2.09 -17.06 -3.27
N MET A 264 2.38 -16.58 -2.06
CA MET A 264 3.62 -16.94 -1.34
C MET A 264 3.76 -18.44 -1.13
N ILE A 265 2.68 -19.19 -0.90
CA ILE A 265 2.75 -20.63 -0.63
C ILE A 265 2.77 -21.46 -1.91
N SER A 266 1.91 -21.14 -2.87
CA SER A 266 1.69 -21.97 -4.07
C SER A 266 2.47 -21.51 -5.30
N GLY A 267 2.95 -20.27 -5.30
CA GLY A 267 3.45 -19.60 -6.50
C GLY A 267 2.41 -19.32 -7.58
N GLN A 268 1.13 -19.44 -7.24
CA GLN A 268 -0.01 -19.23 -8.15
C GLN A 268 -1.03 -18.27 -7.54
N TYR A 269 -1.99 -17.82 -8.36
CA TYR A 269 -3.12 -17.01 -7.90
C TYR A 269 -4.36 -17.89 -7.72
N PRO A 270 -5.15 -17.72 -6.64
CA PRO A 270 -6.24 -18.62 -6.31
C PRO A 270 -7.42 -18.55 -7.30
N PHE A 271 -7.62 -17.42 -7.97
CA PHE A 271 -8.81 -17.13 -8.80
C PHE A 271 -8.48 -16.65 -10.22
N LEU A 272 -7.29 -16.98 -10.75
CA LEU A 272 -6.90 -16.52 -12.09
C LEU A 272 -7.73 -17.24 -13.18
N GLY A 273 -8.35 -16.44 -14.07
CA GLY A 273 -8.99 -16.89 -15.31
C GLY A 273 -8.16 -16.56 -16.55
N ASP A 274 -8.59 -17.06 -17.71
CA ASP A 274 -7.94 -16.74 -18.99
C ASP A 274 -8.30 -15.32 -19.46
N THR A 275 -9.45 -14.82 -18.98
CA THR A 275 -9.91 -13.45 -19.22
C THR A 275 -10.14 -12.69 -17.91
N LEU A 276 -10.24 -11.35 -18.01
CA LEU A 276 -10.59 -10.50 -16.86
C LEU A 276 -11.98 -10.84 -16.30
N GLN A 277 -12.94 -11.10 -17.19
CA GLN A 277 -14.30 -11.49 -16.79
C GLN A 277 -14.28 -12.81 -16.01
N GLU A 278 -13.60 -13.83 -16.54
CA GLU A 278 -13.46 -15.12 -15.86
C GLU A 278 -12.75 -14.99 -14.51
N THR A 279 -11.75 -14.11 -14.41
CA THR A 279 -11.06 -13.83 -13.15
C THR A 279 -12.04 -13.26 -12.12
N TYR A 280 -12.87 -12.29 -12.51
CA TYR A 280 -13.90 -11.74 -11.60
C TYR A 280 -14.98 -12.76 -11.26
N ASP A 281 -15.41 -13.59 -12.22
CA ASP A 281 -16.40 -14.64 -11.98
C ASP A 281 -15.88 -15.65 -10.95
N LYS A 282 -14.61 -16.06 -11.05
CA LYS A 282 -13.93 -16.93 -10.07
C LYS A 282 -13.78 -16.25 -8.71
N ILE A 283 -13.39 -14.98 -8.68
CA ILE A 283 -13.30 -14.20 -7.44
C ILE A 283 -14.66 -14.13 -6.76
N ALA A 284 -15.76 -13.96 -7.49
CA ALA A 284 -17.09 -13.87 -6.92
C ALA A 284 -17.63 -15.23 -6.45
N ASN A 285 -17.43 -16.30 -7.23
CA ASN A 285 -18.23 -17.52 -7.08
C ASN A 285 -17.42 -18.76 -6.66
N ASP A 286 -16.15 -18.87 -7.04
CA ASP A 286 -15.40 -20.10 -6.84
C ASP A 286 -14.82 -20.17 -5.42
N PRO A 287 -14.88 -21.33 -4.75
CA PRO A 287 -14.18 -21.53 -3.49
C PRO A 287 -12.66 -21.55 -3.71
N VAL A 288 -11.89 -21.09 -2.72
CA VAL A 288 -10.43 -21.24 -2.74
C VAL A 288 -10.06 -22.73 -2.78
N GLN A 289 -9.16 -23.10 -3.69
CA GLN A 289 -8.66 -24.46 -3.79
C GLN A 289 -7.52 -24.66 -2.80
N ILE A 290 -7.69 -25.57 -1.83
CA ILE A 290 -6.67 -25.87 -0.82
C ILE A 290 -6.10 -27.27 -1.10
N PRO A 291 -4.78 -27.42 -1.30
CA PRO A 291 -4.12 -28.72 -1.42
C PRO A 291 -4.34 -29.60 -0.18
N ASP A 292 -4.58 -30.90 -0.40
CA ASP A 292 -4.84 -31.87 0.68
C ASP A 292 -3.65 -32.06 1.64
N ASP A 293 -2.43 -31.82 1.17
CA ASP A 293 -1.18 -31.94 1.91
C ASP A 293 -0.76 -30.64 2.63
N MET A 294 -1.56 -29.57 2.51
CA MET A 294 -1.30 -28.29 3.17
C MET A 294 -1.45 -28.41 4.69
N ASN A 295 -0.61 -27.68 5.43
CA ASN A 295 -0.76 -27.53 6.87
C ASN A 295 -2.21 -27.12 7.23
N PRO A 296 -2.91 -27.88 8.10
CA PRO A 296 -4.31 -27.60 8.44
C PRO A 296 -4.56 -26.20 9.00
N GLN A 297 -3.60 -25.63 9.74
CA GLN A 297 -3.73 -24.27 10.27
C GLN A 297 -3.52 -23.22 9.16
N LEU A 298 -2.68 -23.49 8.16
CA LEU A 298 -2.53 -22.61 7.00
C LEU A 298 -3.78 -22.65 6.12
N ALA A 299 -4.35 -23.83 5.93
CA ALA A 299 -5.62 -24.03 5.23
C ALA A 299 -6.75 -23.24 5.90
N ASP A 300 -6.92 -23.37 7.23
CA ASP A 300 -7.91 -22.60 8.00
C ASP A 300 -7.70 -21.08 7.85
N LEU A 301 -6.46 -20.61 7.97
CA LEU A 301 -6.14 -19.19 7.78
C LEU A 301 -6.51 -18.69 6.37
N LEU A 302 -6.14 -19.43 5.32
CA LEU A 302 -6.44 -19.06 3.94
C LEU A 302 -7.95 -19.02 3.68
N GLN A 303 -8.71 -20.00 4.18
CA GLN A 303 -10.16 -20.03 4.05
C GLN A 303 -10.81 -18.81 4.73
N ARG A 304 -10.31 -18.41 5.89
CA ARG A 304 -10.81 -17.25 6.65
C ARG A 304 -10.44 -15.91 6.03
N LEU A 305 -9.23 -15.77 5.50
CA LEU A 305 -8.78 -14.56 4.78
C LEU A 305 -9.52 -14.40 3.45
N LEU A 306 -9.76 -15.51 2.73
CA LEU A 306 -10.44 -15.56 1.44
C LEU A 306 -11.94 -15.89 1.57
N CYS A 307 -12.53 -15.54 2.71
CA CYS A 307 -13.97 -15.59 2.90
C CYS A 307 -14.64 -14.53 2.00
N LYS A 308 -15.63 -14.95 1.20
CA LYS A 308 -16.26 -14.09 0.20
C LYS A 308 -17.08 -12.97 0.85
N ASP A 309 -17.81 -13.29 1.91
CA ASP A 309 -18.57 -12.30 2.68
C ASP A 309 -17.59 -11.45 3.52
N PRO A 310 -17.51 -10.12 3.29
CA PRO A 310 -16.62 -9.25 4.05
C PRO A 310 -16.99 -9.16 5.55
N GLY A 311 -18.24 -9.42 5.93
CA GLY A 311 -18.69 -9.41 7.33
C GLY A 311 -18.20 -10.63 8.12
N ASP A 312 -18.06 -11.78 7.46
CA ASP A 312 -17.54 -13.03 8.04
C ASP A 312 -16.02 -13.20 7.84
N ARG A 313 -15.40 -12.36 7.01
CA ARG A 313 -13.96 -12.37 6.75
C ARG A 313 -13.18 -12.03 8.01
N ILE A 314 -12.15 -12.82 8.31
CA ILE A 314 -11.30 -12.61 9.49
C ILE A 314 -10.68 -11.22 9.48
N THR A 315 -10.68 -10.50 10.60
CA THR A 315 -9.98 -9.21 10.68
C THR A 315 -8.46 -9.40 10.76
N LEU A 316 -7.67 -8.39 10.41
CA LEU A 316 -6.21 -8.46 10.58
C LEU A 316 -5.79 -8.68 12.04
N GLN A 317 -6.54 -8.13 13.00
CA GLN A 317 -6.32 -8.37 14.43
C GLN A 317 -6.50 -9.86 14.78
N ALA A 318 -7.58 -10.48 14.31
CA ALA A 318 -7.79 -11.91 14.53
C ALA A 318 -6.77 -12.77 13.76
N ALA A 319 -6.37 -12.36 12.55
CA ALA A 319 -5.31 -13.02 11.79
C ALA A 319 -3.94 -12.93 12.50
N ALA A 320 -3.64 -11.81 13.16
CA ALA A 320 -2.42 -11.64 13.95
C ALA A 320 -2.30 -12.63 15.12
N GLU A 321 -3.43 -13.06 15.67
CA GLU A 321 -3.54 -14.03 16.77
C GLU A 321 -3.72 -15.47 16.28
N HIS A 322 -3.96 -15.67 14.99
CA HIS A 322 -4.25 -16.98 14.40
C HIS A 322 -3.10 -17.96 14.69
N PRO A 323 -3.37 -19.23 15.08
CA PRO A 323 -2.34 -20.18 15.49
C PRO A 323 -1.18 -20.35 14.50
N TRP A 324 -1.50 -20.40 13.18
CA TRP A 324 -0.47 -20.47 12.14
C TRP A 324 0.43 -19.24 12.09
N VAL A 325 -0.14 -18.04 12.30
CA VAL A 325 0.59 -16.77 12.25
C VAL A 325 1.41 -16.59 13.53
N ALA A 326 0.80 -16.85 14.68
CA ALA A 326 1.40 -16.70 15.98
C ALA A 326 2.59 -17.66 16.15
N GLY A 327 2.38 -18.96 15.89
CA GLY A 327 3.36 -20.02 16.14
C GLY A 327 4.04 -19.87 17.51
N ASP A 328 5.32 -20.19 17.57
CA ASP A 328 6.12 -20.05 18.81
C ASP A 328 6.46 -18.60 19.16
N LYS A 329 6.30 -17.66 18.21
CA LYS A 329 6.62 -16.24 18.40
C LYS A 329 5.49 -15.48 19.10
N GLY A 330 4.34 -16.11 19.30
CA GLY A 330 3.12 -15.46 19.79
C GLY A 330 2.50 -14.50 18.76
N PRO A 331 1.40 -13.82 19.11
CA PRO A 331 0.69 -12.93 18.20
C PRO A 331 1.59 -11.85 17.58
N VAL A 332 1.19 -11.32 16.41
CA VAL A 332 1.88 -10.14 15.84
C VAL A 332 1.61 -8.95 16.77
N PRO A 333 2.65 -8.31 17.32
CA PRO A 333 2.45 -7.22 18.25
C PRO A 333 1.88 -6.00 17.53
N GLU A 334 0.98 -5.29 18.20
CA GLU A 334 0.52 -3.99 17.72
C GLU A 334 1.65 -2.96 17.82
N PHE A 335 1.87 -2.23 16.73
CA PHE A 335 2.85 -1.14 16.76
C PHE A 335 2.24 0.12 17.39
N PHE A 336 2.82 0.56 18.50
CA PHE A 336 2.37 1.77 19.17
C PHE A 336 2.81 3.02 18.42
N CYS A 337 1.88 3.69 17.72
CA CYS A 337 2.14 5.03 17.21
C CYS A 337 2.19 6.08 18.33
N ARG A 338 3.10 7.04 18.18
CA ARG A 338 3.32 8.18 19.08
C ARG A 338 2.32 9.33 18.92
N CYS A 339 1.62 9.42 17.80
CA CYS A 339 0.73 10.53 17.48
C CYS A 339 -0.58 10.52 18.30
N GLY A 340 -0.87 9.43 19.02
CA GLY A 340 -2.07 9.31 19.85
C GLY A 340 -3.39 9.14 19.09
N PHE A 341 -3.40 9.23 17.76
CA PHE A 341 -4.59 9.07 16.91
C PHE A 341 -5.26 7.70 17.13
N GLY A 342 -4.50 6.61 16.99
CA GLY A 342 -4.99 5.26 17.26
C GLY A 342 -5.33 4.98 18.73
N ARG A 343 -4.91 5.86 19.68
CA ARG A 343 -5.22 5.73 21.11
C ARG A 343 -6.54 6.41 21.51
N ARG A 344 -6.87 7.56 20.91
CA ARG A 344 -8.11 8.30 21.22
C ARG A 344 -9.35 7.46 20.93
N LYS A 345 -9.43 6.86 19.74
CA LYS A 345 -10.55 5.99 19.34
C LYS A 345 -10.73 4.76 20.25
N ARG A 346 -9.64 4.12 20.71
CA ARG A 346 -9.75 2.93 21.59
C ARG A 346 -10.28 3.24 22.99
N ASN A 347 -10.09 4.47 23.47
CA ASN A 347 -10.63 4.89 24.76
C ASN A 347 -12.09 5.29 24.64
N ASP A 348 -12.50 5.93 23.54
CA ASP A 348 -13.92 6.25 23.29
C ASP A 348 -14.78 4.97 23.24
N PHE A 349 -14.30 3.89 22.61
CA PHE A 349 -14.98 2.58 22.60
C PHE A 349 -15.02 1.86 23.98
N ARG A 350 -14.15 2.22 24.92
CA ARG A 350 -14.16 1.64 26.27
C ARG A 350 -15.09 2.38 27.24
N GLU A 351 -15.44 3.63 26.94
CA GLU A 351 -16.40 4.41 27.74
C GLU A 351 -17.86 4.19 27.30
N GLU A 352 -18.11 3.71 26.07
CA GLU A 352 -19.47 3.36 25.60
C GLU A 352 -19.93 1.93 25.95
N VAL A 353 -19.05 1.10 26.52
CA VAL A 353 -19.39 -0.24 27.04
C VAL A 353 -19.15 -0.27 28.55
N GLN A 354 -19.93 0.51 29.30
CA GLN A 354 -20.12 0.36 30.75
C GLN A 354 -21.57 0.59 31.14
#